data_AF-A0A378AHE9-F1
#
_entry.id   AF-A0A378AHE9-F1
#
_cell.length_a   1.000
_cell.length_b   1.000
_cell.length_c   1.000
_cell.angle_alpha   90.00
_cell.angle_beta   90.00
_cell.angle_gamma   90.00
#
_symmetry.space_group_name_H-M   'P 1'
#
loop_
_entity.id
_entity.type
_entity.pdbx_description
1 polymer ?
#
loop_
_entity_poly.entity_id
_entity_poly.type
_entity_poly.pdbx_seq_one_letter_code
_entity_poly.pdbx_strand_id
1 'polypeptide(L)'
;MKPHWEIEQSEADACLAATEWCPAIHEYFRGGGFSSRFLTEGGVPFTMTRVNIIKGLGPVLQIAEGWSVALPKAMHDQLDARTNSTWPTTWFAHA
;
A
#
# COMPACT_ATOMS: atom_id res chain seq x y z
N MET A 1 -7.28 6.56 -7.60
CA MET A 1 -7.15 5.45 -8.58
C MET A 1 -8.23 5.63 -9.63
N LYS A 2 -7.91 5.47 -10.91
CA LYS A 2 -8.84 5.64 -12.03
C LYS A 2 -8.55 4.58 -13.11
N PRO A 3 -9.50 4.30 -14.01
CA PRO A 3 -9.19 3.60 -15.25
C PRO A 3 -8.13 4.34 -16.07
N HIS A 4 -7.22 3.61 -16.73
CA HIS A 4 -6.04 4.23 -17.34
C HIS A 4 -6.35 5.23 -18.46
N TRP A 5 -7.50 5.10 -19.14
CA TRP A 5 -7.93 6.02 -20.21
C TRP A 5 -8.49 7.35 -19.67
N GLU A 6 -8.69 7.47 -18.35
CA GLU A 6 -9.13 8.69 -17.65
C GLU A 6 -7.98 9.36 -16.88
N ILE A 7 -6.75 8.82 -16.94
CA ILE A 7 -5.59 9.38 -16.25
C ILE A 7 -4.94 10.45 -17.14
N GLU A 8 -4.84 11.66 -16.61
CA GLU A 8 -4.03 12.71 -17.24
C GLU A 8 -2.54 12.52 -16.93
N GLN A 9 -1.65 13.01 -17.81
CA GLN A 9 -0.20 12.92 -17.60
C GLN A 9 0.24 13.56 -16.28
N SER A 10 -0.39 14.69 -15.91
CA SER A 10 -0.17 15.38 -14.64
C SER A 10 -0.43 14.50 -13.42
N GLU A 11 -1.42 13.61 -13.48
CA GLU A 11 -1.78 12.69 -12.40
C GLU A 11 -0.79 11.52 -12.31
N ALA A 12 -0.30 11.02 -13.45
CA ALA A 12 0.76 10.04 -13.49
C ALA A 12 2.07 10.60 -12.89
N ASP A 13 2.42 11.83 -13.26
CA ASP A 13 3.60 12.53 -12.73
C ASP A 13 3.46 12.82 -11.23
N ALA A 14 2.25 13.14 -10.76
CA ALA A 14 1.97 13.32 -9.33
C ALA A 14 2.15 12.01 -8.54
N CYS A 15 1.78 10.86 -9.10
CA CYS A 15 2.01 9.56 -8.45
C CYS A 15 3.52 9.27 -8.32
N LEU A 16 4.30 9.60 -9.35
CA LEU A 16 5.77 9.47 -9.30
C LEU A 16 6.39 10.43 -8.27
N ALA A 17 5.92 11.69 -8.23
CA ALA A 17 6.41 12.68 -7.28
C ALA A 17 6.10 12.33 -5.82
N ALA A 18 5.02 11.59 -5.56
CA ALA A 18 4.66 11.08 -4.23
C ALA A 18 5.43 9.81 -3.83
N THR A 19 6.27 9.27 -4.71
CA THR A 19 6.99 8.00 -4.50
C THR A 19 8.50 8.24 -4.35
N GLU A 20 9.07 7.71 -3.28
CA GLU A 20 10.52 7.61 -3.09
C GLU A 20 11.02 6.20 -3.42
N TRP A 21 12.16 6.10 -4.10
CA TRP A 21 12.78 4.82 -4.44
C TRP A 21 13.89 4.49 -3.45
N CYS A 22 13.61 3.60 -2.49
CA CYS A 22 14.52 3.27 -1.40
C CYS A 22 15.37 2.03 -1.72
N PRO A 23 16.70 2.03 -1.49
CA PRO A 23 17.53 0.83 -1.67
C PRO A 23 17.03 -0.35 -0.82
N ALA A 24 17.01 -1.53 -1.41
CA ALA A 24 16.59 -2.75 -0.73
C ALA A 24 17.55 -3.12 0.42
N ILE A 25 16.99 -3.64 1.51
CA ILE A 25 17.74 -4.11 2.68
C ILE A 25 18.53 -5.37 2.29
N HIS A 26 19.85 -5.31 2.31
CA HIS A 26 20.74 -6.33 1.76
C HIS A 26 20.57 -7.71 2.43
N GLU A 27 20.30 -7.72 3.73
CA GLU A 27 20.08 -8.93 4.53
C GLU A 27 18.92 -9.78 4.00
N TYR A 28 17.88 -9.12 3.46
CA TYR A 28 16.72 -9.76 2.84
C TYR A 28 16.90 -9.92 1.33
N PHE A 29 17.50 -8.93 0.65
CA PHE A 29 17.62 -8.86 -0.80
C PHE A 29 19.08 -8.72 -1.21
N ARG A 30 19.82 -9.84 -1.21
CA ARG A 30 21.26 -9.85 -1.51
C ARG A 30 21.61 -9.35 -2.91
N GLY A 31 20.68 -9.45 -3.85
CA GLY A 31 20.81 -8.91 -5.21
C GLY A 31 20.54 -7.41 -5.34
N GLY A 32 20.18 -6.73 -4.24
CA GLY A 32 19.76 -5.34 -4.24
C GLY A 32 18.35 -5.13 -4.83
N GLY A 33 18.08 -3.89 -5.25
CA GLY A 33 16.78 -3.44 -5.76
C GLY A 33 16.37 -2.09 -5.16
N PHE A 34 15.27 -1.54 -5.63
CA PHE A 34 14.65 -0.33 -5.08
C PHE A 34 13.18 -0.58 -4.78
N SER A 35 12.75 -0.35 -3.54
CA SER A 35 11.34 -0.36 -3.15
C SER A 35 10.69 0.99 -3.44
N SER A 36 9.43 0.97 -3.89
CA SER A 36 8.62 2.16 -4.11
C SER A 36 7.88 2.56 -2.83
N ARG A 37 8.42 3.50 -2.07
CA ARG A 37 7.81 4.02 -0.83
C ARG A 37 6.86 5.17 -1.14
N PHE A 38 5.61 5.04 -0.71
CA PHE A 38 4.62 6.11 -0.69
C PHE A 38 3.66 5.90 0.47
N LEU A 39 2.94 6.95 0.87
CA LEU A 39 1.86 6.88 1.85
C LEU A 39 0.53 7.13 1.13
N THR A 40 -0.39 6.17 1.23
CA THR A 40 -1.73 6.34 0.64
C THR A 40 -2.50 7.43 1.38
N GLU A 41 -3.12 8.35 0.64
CA GLU A 41 -4.01 9.36 1.19
C GLU A 41 -5.18 8.75 1.99
N GLY A 42 -5.60 9.44 3.05
CA GLY A 42 -6.73 9.02 3.88
C GLY A 42 -8.09 9.35 3.25
N GLY A 43 -9.15 8.65 3.69
CA GLY A 43 -10.53 8.90 3.28
C GLY A 43 -10.94 8.23 1.95
N VAL A 44 -10.09 7.40 1.36
CA VAL A 44 -10.39 6.69 0.11
C VAL A 44 -11.16 5.41 0.44
N PRO A 45 -12.36 5.18 -0.12
CA PRO A 45 -13.05 3.91 0.05
C PRO A 45 -12.29 2.79 -0.66
N PHE A 46 -12.07 1.69 0.04
CA PHE A 46 -11.37 0.51 -0.45
C PHE A 46 -12.15 -0.78 -0.13
N THR A 47 -11.92 -1.80 -0.95
CA THR A 47 -12.36 -3.17 -0.68
C THR A 47 -11.12 -4.08 -0.69
N MET A 48 -10.76 -4.63 0.47
CA MET A 48 -9.72 -5.63 0.57
C MET A 48 -10.31 -7.01 0.28
N THR A 49 -9.67 -7.77 -0.61
CA THR A 49 -10.13 -9.12 -0.98
C THR A 49 -8.99 -10.13 -0.92
N ARG A 50 -9.31 -11.38 -0.56
CA ARG A 50 -8.33 -12.49 -0.58
C ARG A 50 -8.99 -13.79 -1.01
N VAL A 51 -8.45 -14.42 -2.04
CA VAL A 51 -8.76 -15.81 -2.39
C VAL A 51 -7.86 -16.74 -1.60
N ASN A 52 -8.45 -17.78 -1.00
CA ASN A 52 -7.73 -18.88 -0.37
C ASN A 52 -8.22 -20.22 -0.94
N ILE A 53 -7.38 -21.24 -0.92
CA ILE A 53 -7.77 -22.61 -1.26
C ILE A 53 -7.74 -23.43 0.03
N ILE A 54 -8.89 -23.92 0.46
CA ILE A 54 -9.02 -24.73 1.67
C ILE A 54 -9.08 -26.20 1.25
N LYS A 55 -8.14 -27.01 1.75
CA LYS A 55 -8.09 -28.46 1.46
C LYS A 55 -9.42 -29.12 1.84
N GLY A 56 -10.04 -29.79 0.86
CA GLY A 56 -11.33 -30.49 1.04
C GLY A 56 -12.58 -29.62 0.84
N LEU A 57 -12.44 -28.30 0.73
CA LEU A 57 -13.53 -27.37 0.44
C LEU A 57 -13.41 -26.75 -0.96
N GLY A 58 -12.19 -26.41 -1.38
CA GLY A 58 -11.93 -25.71 -2.64
C GLY A 58 -11.65 -24.20 -2.43
N PRO A 59 -11.82 -23.37 -3.47
CA PRO A 59 -11.56 -21.94 -3.39
C PRO A 59 -12.60 -21.21 -2.55
N VAL A 60 -12.15 -20.27 -1.73
CA VAL A 60 -12.99 -19.35 -0.94
C VAL A 60 -12.51 -17.92 -1.15
N LEU A 61 -13.43 -16.95 -1.05
CA LEU A 61 -13.15 -15.52 -1.17
C LEU A 61 -13.55 -14.82 0.12
N GLN A 62 -12.62 -14.01 0.66
CA GLN A 62 -12.88 -13.08 1.74
C GLN A 62 -12.93 -11.66 1.20
N ILE A 63 -13.83 -10.84 1.75
CA ILE A 63 -14.08 -9.45 1.36
C ILE A 63 -14.19 -8.62 2.64
N ALA A 64 -13.50 -7.49 2.68
CA ALA A 64 -13.60 -6.50 3.75
C ALA A 64 -13.62 -5.09 3.12
N GLU A 65 -14.78 -4.45 3.16
CA GLU A 65 -14.93 -3.04 2.76
C GLU A 65 -14.46 -2.11 3.90
N GLY A 66 -13.96 -0.95 3.54
CA GLY A 66 -13.49 0.04 4.50
C GLY A 66 -12.90 1.27 3.83
N TRP A 67 -12.05 1.97 4.56
CA TRP A 67 -11.43 3.21 4.10
C TRP A 67 -9.94 3.23 4.42
N SER A 68 -9.16 3.91 3.58
CA SER A 68 -7.85 4.39 4.01
C SER A 68 -8.02 5.47 5.09
N VAL A 69 -7.09 5.56 6.03
CA VAL A 69 -7.12 6.57 7.10
C VAL A 69 -5.83 7.38 7.15
N ALA A 70 -5.94 8.68 7.40
CA ALA A 70 -4.80 9.54 7.65
C ALA A 70 -4.52 9.57 9.15
N LEU A 71 -3.32 9.15 9.55
CA LEU A 71 -2.87 9.26 10.94
C LEU A 71 -2.17 10.61 11.16
N PRO A 72 -2.23 11.18 12.38
CA PRO A 72 -1.36 12.30 12.74
C PRO A 72 0.11 11.96 12.46
N LYS A 73 0.88 12.89 11.89
CA LYS A 73 2.25 12.64 11.42
C LYS A 73 3.12 11.92 12.45
N ALA A 74 3.14 12.38 13.70
CA ALA A 74 3.94 11.75 14.75
C ALA A 74 3.56 10.29 15.02
N MET A 75 2.27 9.95 14.90
CA MET A 75 1.78 8.58 15.06
C MET A 75 2.19 7.72 13.86
N HIS A 76 2.03 8.23 12.63
CA HIS A 76 2.51 7.54 11.43
C HIS A 76 4.01 7.26 11.51
N ASP A 77 4.82 8.29 11.76
CA ASP A 77 6.29 8.17 11.81
C ASP A 77 6.72 7.12 12.85
N GLN A 78 6.06 7.08 14.02
CA GLN A 78 6.38 6.12 15.09
C GLN A 78 6.06 4.67 14.69
N LEU A 79 4.93 4.43 14.01
CA LEU A 79 4.51 3.09 13.60
C LEU A 79 5.29 2.60 12.38
N ASP A 80 5.53 3.50 11.42
CA ASP A 80 6.25 3.23 10.17
C ASP A 80 7.72 2.84 10.45
N ALA A 81 8.40 3.61 11.30
CA ALA A 81 9.78 3.35 11.71
C ALA A 81 9.96 2.00 12.43
N ARG A 82 8.90 1.49 13.07
CA ARG A 82 8.92 0.20 13.79
C ARG A 82 8.52 -0.99 12.93
N THR A 83 8.06 -0.76 11.70
CA THR A 83 7.55 -1.81 10.81
C THR A 83 8.51 -2.03 9.64
N ASN A 84 8.50 -1.15 8.64
CA ASN A 84 9.47 -1.11 7.56
C ASN A 84 9.37 0.23 6.80
N SER A 85 10.20 1.20 7.17
CA SER A 85 10.11 2.57 6.65
C SER A 85 10.63 2.77 5.22
N THR A 86 10.97 1.69 4.52
CA THR A 86 11.38 1.71 3.10
C THR A 86 10.28 1.20 2.17
N TRP A 87 9.17 0.72 2.71
CA TRP A 87 8.06 0.10 1.96
C TRP A 87 6.84 1.02 1.89
N PRO A 88 5.93 0.82 0.93
CA PRO A 88 4.71 1.62 0.84
C PRO A 88 3.74 1.28 1.98
N THR A 89 3.03 2.30 2.46
CA THR A 89 2.10 2.18 3.59
C THR A 89 0.70 2.62 3.20
N THR A 90 -0.30 1.82 3.58
CA THR A 90 -1.72 2.14 3.55
C THR A 90 -2.31 1.79 4.91
N TRP A 91 -2.81 2.78 5.64
CA TRP A 91 -3.55 2.54 6.89
C TRP A 91 -5.02 2.26 6.55
N PHE A 92 -5.57 1.15 7.02
CA PHE A 92 -6.92 0.69 6.67
C PHE A 92 -7.79 0.50 7.90
N ALA A 93 -9.03 0.99 7.85
CA ALA A 93 -10.06 0.75 8.86
C ALA A 93 -11.31 0.17 8.17
N HIS A 94 -11.79 -0.96 8.68
CA HIS A 94 -13.05 -1.58 8.28
C HIS A 94 -14.11 -1.32 9.34
N ALA A 95 -15.38 -1.35 8.93
CA ALA A 95 -16.53 -1.33 9.84
C ALA A 95 -16.80 -2.72 10.41
#